data_AF-A0A3E5EBJ7-F1
#
_entry.id   AF-A0A3E5EBJ7-F1
#
_cell.length_a   1.000
_cell.length_b   1.000
_cell.length_c   1.000
_cell.angle_alpha   90.00
_cell.angle_beta   90.00
_cell.angle_gamma   90.00
#
_symmetry.space_group_name_H-M   'P 1'
#
loop_
_entity.id
_entity.type
_entity.pdbx_description
1 polymer ?
#
loop_
_entity_poly.entity_id
_entity_poly.type
_entity_poly.pdbx_seq_one_letter_code
_entity_poly.pdbx_strand_id
1 'polypeptide(L)'
;MNIKYNKALWLIIILAIVMMIPFLGLSDFNTKGEPREAVVAYTMLEHGNWILPINNGGDIPYKPPFFHWCIAFFSLIAGHVNEYTSRLPSAVSLVLMTIGGFVFYAKRKDTQTSLIAAIIRSLGDKALFNLDTALLKRKLGAPYSRPLADFLPTLNIKAKDFAAEMTSVNVQQKDLHGQQSICQEHVDNNKAVRNMMLQRGIVPENLPADEDVKKVERRLKSDEKTLTKKNSKKK
;
A
#
# COMPACT_ATOMS: atom_id res chain seq x y z
N MET A 1 10.86 -14.31 12.77
CA MET A 1 11.19 -13.85 11.39
C MET A 1 11.83 -15.03 10.68
N ASN A 2 11.31 -15.42 9.51
CA ASN A 2 11.70 -16.66 8.83
C ASN A 2 13.23 -16.69 8.59
N ILE A 3 13.92 -17.77 9.01
CA ILE A 3 15.39 -17.93 8.92
C ILE A 3 15.91 -17.64 7.50
N LYS A 4 15.08 -17.90 6.49
CA LYS A 4 15.36 -17.73 5.06
C LYS A 4 15.73 -16.29 4.65
N TYR A 5 15.28 -15.26 5.36
CA TYR A 5 15.50 -13.86 4.98
C TYR A 5 16.41 -13.07 5.93
N ASN A 6 16.81 -13.65 7.08
CA ASN A 6 17.63 -12.94 8.07
C ASN A 6 18.98 -12.49 7.48
N LYS A 7 19.65 -13.33 6.69
CA LYS A 7 20.94 -12.98 6.07
C LYS A 7 20.82 -11.80 5.08
N ALA A 8 19.78 -11.81 4.25
CA ALA A 8 19.51 -10.74 3.29
C ALA A 8 19.10 -9.43 3.98
N LEU A 9 18.31 -9.51 5.04
CA LEU A 9 17.94 -8.36 5.88
C LEU A 9 19.18 -7.71 6.52
N TRP A 10 20.05 -8.52 7.14
CA TRP A 10 21.30 -8.03 7.73
C TRP A 10 22.21 -7.39 6.67
N LEU A 11 22.33 -8.00 5.50
CA LEU A 11 23.13 -7.44 4.41
C LEU A 11 22.61 -6.07 3.96
N ILE A 12 21.28 -5.91 3.78
CA ILE A 12 20.68 -4.64 3.39
C ILE A 12 20.84 -3.57 4.48
N ILE A 13 20.70 -3.94 5.75
CA ILE A 13 20.91 -3.02 6.88
C ILE A 13 22.35 -2.53 6.90
N ILE A 14 23.32 -3.45 6.81
CA ILE A 14 24.74 -3.12 6.81
C ILE A 14 25.07 -2.22 5.61
N LEU A 15 24.59 -2.57 4.42
CA LEU A 15 24.80 -1.78 3.20
C LEU A 15 24.21 -0.37 3.34
N ALA A 16 22.98 -0.24 3.82
CA ALA A 16 22.31 1.06 4.00
C ALA A 16 23.03 1.94 5.03
N ILE A 17 23.48 1.35 6.14
CA ILE A 17 24.26 2.04 7.16
C ILE A 17 25.61 2.51 6.62
N VAL A 18 26.36 1.61 5.96
CA VAL A 18 27.69 1.91 5.42
C VAL A 18 27.64 2.98 4.32
N MET A 19 26.60 2.98 3.48
CA MET A 19 26.47 3.98 2.43
C MET A 19 25.99 5.34 2.92
N MET A 20 25.24 5.38 4.03
CA MET A 20 24.68 6.65 4.53
C MET A 20 25.52 7.26 5.63
N ILE A 21 25.71 6.55 6.75
CA ILE A 21 26.18 7.13 8.01
C ILE A 21 27.58 7.77 7.93
N PRO A 22 28.60 7.19 7.24
CA PRO A 22 29.95 7.74 7.23
C PRO A 22 30.10 9.07 6.49
N PHE A 23 29.25 9.34 5.50
CA PHE A 23 29.47 10.46 4.56
C PHE A 23 28.61 11.70 4.88
N LEU A 24 27.76 11.62 5.92
CA LEU A 24 26.77 12.66 6.23
C LEU A 24 27.37 14.03 6.54
N GLY A 25 28.55 14.07 7.15
CA GLY A 25 29.20 15.30 7.61
C GLY A 25 30.33 15.81 6.72
N LEU A 26 30.58 15.17 5.56
CA LEU A 26 31.70 15.54 4.69
C LEU A 26 31.46 16.78 3.84
N SER A 27 30.19 17.17 3.66
CA SER A 27 29.82 18.32 2.86
C SER A 27 29.20 19.41 3.71
N ASP A 28 29.65 20.65 3.51
CA ASP A 28 29.07 21.83 4.16
C ASP A 28 27.62 22.08 3.69
N PHE A 29 26.93 22.96 4.40
CA PHE A 29 25.61 23.42 3.99
C PHE A 29 25.66 24.19 2.67
N ASN A 30 25.31 23.52 1.58
CA ASN A 30 25.34 24.11 0.24
C ASN A 30 23.99 24.77 -0.15
N THR A 31 22.91 24.47 0.56
CA THR A 31 21.57 24.99 0.24
C THR A 31 21.11 26.01 1.28
N LYS A 32 20.18 26.89 0.92
CA LYS A 32 19.52 27.77 1.90
C LYS A 32 18.51 27.02 2.79
N GLY A 33 18.16 25.79 2.46
CA GLY A 33 17.12 25.01 3.15
C GLY A 33 17.66 24.28 4.39
N GLU A 34 18.65 23.41 4.21
CA GLU A 34 19.27 22.61 5.28
C GLU A 34 19.70 23.44 6.51
N PRO A 35 20.46 24.54 6.36
CA PRO A 35 20.93 25.31 7.51
C PRO A 35 19.78 26.02 8.23
N ARG A 36 18.68 26.38 7.56
CA ARG A 36 17.50 26.95 8.25
C ARG A 36 16.91 25.96 9.22
N GLU A 37 16.79 24.70 8.84
CA GLU A 37 16.24 23.66 9.71
C GLU A 37 17.19 23.36 10.89
N ALA A 38 18.50 23.41 10.65
CA ALA A 38 19.53 23.24 11.68
C ALA A 38 19.53 24.40 12.68
N VAL A 39 19.40 25.66 12.23
CA VAL A 39 19.36 26.84 13.11
C VAL A 39 18.12 26.84 14.02
N VAL A 40 16.97 26.38 13.52
CA VAL A 40 15.78 26.21 14.36
C VAL A 40 16.04 25.18 15.46
N ALA A 41 16.68 24.06 15.16
CA ALA A 41 17.05 23.09 16.20
C ALA A 41 18.11 23.62 17.17
N TYR A 42 19.05 24.44 16.70
CA TYR A 42 20.06 25.11 17.54
C TYR A 42 19.41 26.07 18.54
N THR A 43 18.55 26.97 18.07
CA THR A 43 17.84 27.94 18.92
C THR A 43 16.92 27.26 19.93
N MET A 44 16.31 26.12 19.59
CA MET A 44 15.55 25.29 20.52
C MET A 44 16.39 24.78 21.68
N LEU A 45 17.62 24.33 21.40
CA LEU A 45 18.56 23.85 22.41
C LEU A 45 19.09 25.01 23.26
N GLU A 46 19.37 26.16 22.65
CA GLU A 46 19.91 27.34 23.33
C GLU A 46 18.88 28.03 24.25
N HIS A 47 17.67 28.28 23.75
CA HIS A 47 16.63 29.03 24.46
C HIS A 47 15.69 28.13 25.28
N GLY A 48 15.76 26.81 25.10
CA GLY A 48 14.88 25.85 25.76
C GLY A 48 13.41 25.94 25.34
N ASN A 49 13.10 26.62 24.23
CA ASN A 49 11.74 26.76 23.72
C ASN A 49 11.41 25.65 22.71
N TRP A 50 10.84 24.55 23.20
CA TRP A 50 10.51 23.36 22.42
C TRP A 50 9.15 23.44 21.71
N ILE A 51 8.31 24.41 22.07
CA ILE A 51 6.92 24.52 21.61
C ILE A 51 6.80 25.50 20.44
N LEU A 52 7.37 26.69 20.58
CA LEU A 52 7.33 27.74 19.57
C LEU A 52 8.75 28.23 19.26
N PRO A 53 9.55 27.43 18.54
CA PRO A 53 10.92 27.82 18.24
C PRO A 53 10.95 29.04 17.33
N ILE A 54 12.01 29.84 17.46
CA ILE A 54 12.24 31.03 16.65
C ILE A 54 13.50 30.84 15.82
N ASN A 55 13.52 31.36 14.60
CA ASN A 55 14.77 31.46 13.86
C ASN A 55 15.61 32.64 14.41
N ASN A 56 16.90 32.71 14.06
CA ASN A 56 17.83 33.79 14.46
C ASN A 56 17.45 35.20 13.95
N GLY A 57 16.29 35.35 13.31
CA GLY A 57 15.68 36.62 12.89
C GLY A 57 14.29 36.89 13.51
N GLY A 58 13.86 36.09 14.50
CA GLY A 58 12.56 36.25 15.19
C GLY A 58 11.36 35.63 14.47
N ASP A 59 11.55 35.10 13.27
CA ASP A 59 10.48 34.44 12.51
C ASP A 59 10.14 33.06 13.09
N ILE A 60 8.84 32.77 13.18
CA ILE A 60 8.33 31.45 13.54
C ILE A 60 8.44 30.52 12.33
N PRO A 61 9.04 29.31 12.47
CA PRO A 61 9.11 28.33 11.39
C PRO A 61 7.72 27.92 10.90
N TYR A 62 7.53 27.88 9.58
CA TYR A 62 6.27 27.46 8.95
C TYR A 62 6.02 25.94 9.06
N LYS A 63 7.02 25.15 9.47
CA LYS A 63 6.97 23.68 9.57
C LYS A 63 6.72 23.24 11.01
N PRO A 64 5.99 22.13 11.21
CA PRO A 64 5.79 21.58 12.55
C PRO A 64 7.13 21.15 13.19
N PRO A 65 7.26 21.26 14.54
CA PRO A 65 8.55 21.17 15.23
C PRO A 65 9.15 19.77 15.31
N PHE A 66 8.41 18.72 14.91
CA PHE A 66 8.83 17.33 15.05
C PHE A 66 10.21 17.05 14.44
N PHE A 67 10.48 17.56 13.24
CA PHE A 67 11.78 17.35 12.61
C PHE A 67 12.92 18.03 13.39
N HIS A 68 12.68 19.24 13.91
CA HIS A 68 13.65 19.95 14.73
C HIS A 68 13.89 19.26 16.08
N TRP A 69 12.86 18.65 16.69
CA TRP A 69 13.04 17.81 17.89
C TRP A 69 13.97 16.64 17.62
N CYS A 70 13.84 15.98 16.47
CA CYS A 70 14.74 14.90 16.10
C CYS A 70 16.18 15.41 15.93
N ILE A 71 16.39 16.53 15.24
CA ILE A 71 17.73 17.14 15.12
C ILE A 71 18.29 17.49 16.49
N ALA A 72 17.51 18.15 17.34
CA ALA A 72 17.90 18.53 18.69
C ALA A 72 18.30 17.31 19.51
N PHE A 73 17.51 16.23 19.47
CA PHE A 73 17.82 14.96 20.14
C PHE A 73 19.16 14.37 19.72
N PHE A 74 19.45 14.29 18.42
CA PHE A 74 20.75 13.78 17.95
C PHE A 74 21.90 14.75 18.24
N SER A 75 21.63 16.05 18.27
CA SER A 75 22.62 17.09 18.58
C SER A 75 22.98 17.14 20.06
N LEU A 76 22.07 16.72 20.97
CA LEU A 76 22.38 16.57 22.40
C LEU A 76 23.51 15.57 22.64
N ILE A 77 23.60 14.51 21.83
CA ILE A 77 24.65 13.48 21.94
C ILE A 77 26.01 14.03 21.49
N ALA A 78 26.03 14.88 20.46
CA ALA A 78 27.24 15.50 19.95
C ALA A 78 27.64 16.80 20.69
N GLY A 79 26.74 17.36 21.50
CA GLY A 79 26.93 18.61 22.24
C GLY A 79 26.81 19.89 21.39
N HIS A 80 26.63 19.78 20.08
CA HIS A 80 26.44 20.91 19.16
C HIS A 80 25.65 20.48 17.92
N VAL A 81 24.96 21.43 17.28
CA VAL A 81 24.30 21.21 16.00
C VAL A 81 25.31 21.42 14.89
N ASN A 82 25.49 20.41 14.04
CA ASN A 82 26.38 20.42 12.88
C ASN A 82 25.69 19.75 11.68
N GLU A 83 26.37 19.70 10.54
CA GLU A 83 25.90 19.09 9.29
C GLU A 83 25.55 17.62 9.51
N TYR A 84 26.35 16.91 10.31
CA TYR A 84 26.16 15.50 10.58
C TYR A 84 24.87 15.24 11.38
N THR A 85 24.70 15.91 12.52
CA THR A 85 23.58 15.75 13.44
C THR A 85 22.26 16.24 12.86
N SER A 86 22.29 17.29 12.04
CA SER A 86 21.10 17.79 11.33
C SER A 86 20.62 16.85 10.22
N ARG A 87 21.51 16.08 9.59
CA ARG A 87 21.18 15.11 8.54
C ARG A 87 20.84 13.71 9.08
N LEU A 88 21.26 13.41 10.31
CA LEU A 88 21.11 12.10 10.95
C LEU A 88 19.65 11.61 11.05
N PRO A 89 18.65 12.44 11.43
CA PRO A 89 17.24 12.01 11.44
C PRO A 89 16.75 11.46 10.09
N SER A 90 17.15 12.12 9.00
CA SER A 90 16.75 11.74 7.64
C SER A 90 17.42 10.42 7.21
N ALA A 91 18.70 10.24 7.53
CA ALA A 91 19.43 9.01 7.24
C ALA A 91 18.84 7.81 7.98
N VAL A 92 18.55 7.96 9.29
CA VAL A 92 17.90 6.93 10.09
C VAL A 92 16.51 6.59 9.53
N SER A 93 15.72 7.60 9.18
CA SER A 93 14.38 7.41 8.60
C SER A 93 14.44 6.60 7.30
N LEU A 94 15.42 6.85 6.43
CA LEU A 94 15.57 6.07 5.20
C LEU A 94 15.98 4.62 5.47
N VAL A 95 16.88 4.37 6.43
CA VAL A 95 17.27 3.01 6.83
C VAL A 95 16.05 2.24 7.34
N LEU A 96 15.24 2.87 8.22
CA LEU A 96 14.00 2.27 8.71
C LEU A 96 13.00 1.99 7.58
N MET A 97 12.84 2.92 6.63
CA MET A 97 11.93 2.74 5.50
C MET A 97 12.38 1.59 4.59
N THR A 98 13.68 1.44 4.39
CA THR A 98 14.27 0.34 3.60
C THR A 98 14.02 -1.02 4.28
N ILE A 99 14.22 -1.10 5.60
CA ILE A 99 13.91 -2.29 6.40
C ILE A 99 12.41 -2.62 6.32
N GLY A 100 11.55 -1.60 6.54
CA GLY A 100 10.10 -1.75 6.48
C GLY A 100 9.62 -2.25 5.12
N GLY A 101 10.14 -1.67 4.03
CA GLY A 101 9.87 -2.12 2.67
C GLY A 101 10.28 -3.58 2.44
N PHE A 102 11.51 -3.95 2.81
CA PHE A 102 11.98 -5.32 2.70
C PHE A 102 11.09 -6.30 3.47
N VAL A 103 10.77 -6.00 4.74
CA VAL A 103 9.91 -6.85 5.58
C VAL A 103 8.50 -6.96 5.00
N PHE A 104 7.94 -5.86 4.50
CA PHE A 104 6.62 -5.81 3.88
C PHE A 104 6.53 -6.75 2.66
N TYR A 105 7.53 -6.71 1.78
CA TYR A 105 7.60 -7.58 0.59
C TYR A 105 7.93 -9.02 0.95
N ALA A 106 8.87 -9.26 1.87
CA ALA A 106 9.24 -10.59 2.32
C ALA A 106 8.05 -11.33 2.96
N LYS A 107 7.15 -10.61 3.66
CA LYS A 107 5.91 -11.18 4.22
C LYS A 107 4.81 -11.45 3.20
N ARG A 108 4.84 -10.80 2.02
CA ARG A 108 3.77 -10.89 1.00
C ARG A 108 4.14 -11.73 -0.22
N LYS A 109 5.39 -12.18 -0.33
CA LYS A 109 5.95 -12.97 -1.44
C LYS A 109 5.95 -14.49 -1.19
N ASP A 110 4.95 -15.05 -0.52
CA ASP A 110 4.83 -16.51 -0.57
C ASP A 110 4.22 -16.94 -1.91
N THR A 111 5.08 -17.27 -2.87
CA THR A 111 4.69 -17.73 -4.21
C THR A 111 3.73 -18.92 -4.13
N GLN A 112 3.89 -19.79 -3.13
CA GLN A 112 3.02 -20.95 -2.91
C GLN A 112 1.62 -20.51 -2.49
N THR A 113 1.47 -19.68 -1.46
CA THR A 113 0.16 -19.11 -1.08
C THR A 113 -0.48 -18.34 -2.24
N SER A 114 0.28 -17.56 -3.01
CA SER A 114 -0.25 -16.84 -4.17
C SER A 114 -0.73 -17.79 -5.28
N LEU A 115 -0.02 -18.89 -5.51
CA LEU A 115 -0.39 -19.91 -6.49
C LEU A 115 -1.66 -20.65 -6.03
N ILE A 116 -1.72 -21.05 -4.76
CA ILE A 116 -2.90 -21.70 -4.15
C ILE A 116 -4.12 -20.79 -4.23
N ALA A 117 -3.97 -19.51 -3.84
CA ALA A 117 -5.05 -18.52 -3.93
C ALA A 117 -5.51 -18.28 -5.38
N ALA A 118 -4.58 -18.27 -6.34
CA ALA A 118 -4.91 -18.16 -7.76
C ALA A 118 -5.69 -19.38 -8.27
N ILE A 119 -5.31 -20.60 -7.84
CA ILE A 119 -6.02 -21.84 -8.17
C ILE A 119 -7.44 -21.83 -7.59
N ILE A 120 -7.58 -21.55 -6.28
CA ILE A 120 -8.90 -21.49 -5.61
C ILE A 120 -9.82 -20.51 -6.35
N ARG A 121 -9.33 -19.30 -6.62
CA ARG A 121 -10.11 -18.28 -7.34
C ARG A 121 -10.46 -18.69 -8.76
N SER A 122 -9.55 -19.32 -9.50
CA SER A 122 -9.83 -19.77 -10.86
C SER A 122 -10.87 -20.90 -10.90
N LEU A 123 -10.83 -21.80 -9.92
CA LEU A 123 -11.84 -22.87 -9.79
C LEU A 123 -13.21 -22.31 -9.40
N GLY A 124 -13.24 -21.34 -8.49
CA GLY A 124 -14.46 -20.61 -8.10
C GLY A 124 -15.09 -19.87 -9.28
N ASP A 125 -14.29 -19.15 -10.07
CA ASP A 125 -14.76 -18.45 -11.27
C ASP A 125 -15.39 -19.41 -12.29
N LYS A 126 -14.73 -20.55 -12.55
CA LYS A 126 -15.28 -21.58 -13.43
C LYS A 126 -16.60 -22.13 -12.91
N ALA A 127 -16.70 -22.34 -11.59
CA ALA A 127 -17.92 -22.84 -10.95
C ALA A 127 -19.08 -21.83 -11.02
N LEU A 128 -18.81 -20.54 -10.86
CA LEU A 128 -19.83 -19.49 -10.88
C LEU A 128 -20.32 -19.15 -12.30
N PHE A 129 -19.42 -19.08 -13.28
CA PHE A 129 -19.75 -18.64 -14.64
C PHE A 129 -19.94 -19.79 -15.64
N ASN A 130 -19.60 -21.02 -15.26
CA ASN A 130 -19.57 -22.19 -16.14
C ASN A 130 -18.73 -21.96 -17.43
N LEU A 131 -17.76 -21.06 -17.35
CA LEU A 131 -16.86 -20.68 -18.42
C LEU A 131 -15.44 -20.55 -17.86
N ASP A 132 -14.45 -20.90 -18.67
CA ASP A 132 -13.06 -20.61 -18.31
C ASP A 132 -12.79 -19.10 -18.42
N THR A 133 -11.88 -18.60 -17.57
CA THR A 133 -11.54 -17.17 -17.46
C THR A 133 -11.20 -16.52 -18.82
N ALA A 134 -10.53 -17.26 -19.71
CA ALA A 134 -10.20 -16.77 -21.05
C ALA A 134 -11.44 -16.56 -21.94
N LEU A 135 -12.39 -17.49 -21.90
CA LEU A 135 -13.65 -17.39 -22.65
C LEU A 135 -14.52 -16.25 -22.12
N LEU A 136 -14.57 -16.10 -20.79
CA LEU A 136 -15.32 -15.03 -20.14
C LEU A 136 -14.73 -13.64 -20.47
N LYS A 137 -13.40 -13.50 -20.45
CA LYS A 137 -12.72 -12.27 -20.91
C LYS A 137 -13.09 -11.92 -22.34
N ARG A 138 -13.08 -12.90 -23.24
CA ARG A 138 -13.48 -12.71 -24.65
C ARG A 138 -14.93 -12.23 -24.76
N LYS A 139 -15.84 -12.81 -23.96
CA LYS A 139 -17.26 -12.45 -23.97
C LYS A 139 -17.53 -11.03 -23.44
N LEU A 140 -16.76 -10.60 -22.43
CA LEU A 140 -16.87 -9.26 -21.84
C LEU A 140 -16.03 -8.21 -22.58
N GLY A 141 -15.29 -8.57 -23.63
CA GLY A 141 -14.39 -7.65 -24.35
C GLY A 141 -13.17 -7.19 -23.52
N ALA A 142 -12.80 -7.94 -22.49
CA ALA A 142 -11.72 -7.58 -21.57
C ALA A 142 -10.34 -7.97 -22.14
N PRO A 143 -9.33 -7.08 -22.13
CA PRO A 143 -7.98 -7.40 -22.57
C PRO A 143 -7.28 -8.41 -21.65
N TYR A 144 -6.45 -9.29 -22.22
CA TYR A 144 -5.77 -10.36 -21.48
C TYR A 144 -4.86 -9.83 -20.36
N SER A 145 -4.24 -8.67 -20.55
CA SER A 145 -3.33 -8.03 -19.59
C SER A 145 -4.02 -7.47 -18.34
N ARG A 146 -5.35 -7.33 -18.34
CA ARG A 146 -6.09 -6.76 -17.22
C ARG A 146 -6.84 -7.81 -16.40
N PRO A 147 -7.10 -7.54 -15.12
CA PRO A 147 -7.98 -8.37 -14.30
C PRO A 147 -9.38 -8.45 -14.90
N LEU A 148 -10.01 -9.63 -14.81
CA LEU A 148 -11.40 -9.85 -15.24
C LEU A 148 -12.39 -9.00 -14.42
N ALA A 149 -12.10 -8.78 -13.14
CA ALA A 149 -12.97 -8.04 -12.22
C ALA A 149 -13.26 -6.59 -12.67
N ASP A 150 -12.34 -5.96 -13.41
CA ASP A 150 -12.50 -4.60 -13.93
C ASP A 150 -13.62 -4.44 -14.97
N PHE A 151 -14.14 -5.56 -15.49
CA PHE A 151 -15.15 -5.62 -16.55
C PHE A 151 -16.37 -6.44 -16.13
N LEU A 152 -16.36 -6.98 -14.90
CA LEU A 152 -17.48 -7.77 -14.40
C LEU A 152 -18.63 -6.84 -14.00
N PRO A 153 -19.88 -7.21 -14.34
CA PRO A 153 -21.06 -6.51 -13.85
C PRO A 153 -21.09 -6.48 -12.33
N THR A 154 -21.58 -5.38 -11.75
CA THR A 154 -21.70 -5.22 -10.30
C THR A 154 -22.36 -6.43 -9.62
N LEU A 155 -23.41 -7.01 -10.21
CA LEU A 155 -24.08 -8.20 -9.66
C LEU A 155 -23.15 -9.42 -9.58
N ASN A 156 -22.32 -9.64 -10.59
CA ASN A 156 -21.36 -10.73 -10.61
C ASN A 156 -20.24 -10.52 -9.58
N ILE A 157 -19.80 -9.27 -9.37
CA ILE A 157 -18.84 -8.94 -8.32
C ILE A 157 -19.44 -9.30 -6.95
N LYS A 158 -20.68 -8.87 -6.67
CA LYS A 158 -21.37 -9.18 -5.41
C LYS A 158 -21.60 -10.68 -5.20
N ALA A 159 -21.93 -11.42 -6.26
CA ALA A 159 -22.08 -12.87 -6.20
C ALA A 159 -20.75 -13.56 -5.81
N LYS A 160 -19.63 -13.13 -6.41
CA LYS A 160 -18.29 -13.65 -6.08
C LYS A 160 -17.88 -13.34 -4.64
N ASP A 161 -18.08 -12.10 -4.21
CA ASP A 161 -17.77 -11.67 -2.85
C ASP A 161 -18.58 -12.48 -1.84
N PHE A 162 -19.87 -12.70 -2.12
CA PHE A 162 -20.75 -13.50 -1.28
C PHE A 162 -20.30 -14.97 -1.19
N ALA A 163 -19.94 -15.60 -2.32
CA ALA A 163 -19.42 -16.96 -2.32
C ALA A 163 -18.08 -17.09 -1.57
N ALA A 164 -17.21 -16.09 -1.70
CA ALA A 164 -15.94 -16.04 -0.98
C ALA A 164 -16.15 -15.89 0.54
N GLU A 165 -17.09 -15.04 0.96
CA GLU A 165 -17.43 -14.87 2.36
C GLU A 165 -18.06 -16.14 2.96
N MET A 166 -18.98 -16.79 2.24
CA MET A 166 -19.50 -18.11 2.62
C MET A 166 -18.39 -19.14 2.82
N THR A 167 -17.40 -19.14 1.93
CA THR A 167 -16.23 -20.03 2.06
C THR A 167 -15.43 -19.70 3.32
N SER A 168 -15.16 -18.42 3.58
CA SER A 168 -14.44 -17.97 4.78
C SER A 168 -15.13 -18.42 6.07
N VAL A 169 -16.45 -18.22 6.16
CA VAL A 169 -17.26 -18.65 7.31
C VAL A 169 -17.25 -20.18 7.45
N ASN A 170 -17.44 -20.93 6.35
CA ASN A 170 -17.48 -22.39 6.40
C ASN A 170 -16.13 -23.01 6.73
N VAL A 171 -15.02 -22.42 6.28
CA VAL A 171 -13.66 -22.84 6.63
C VAL A 171 -13.43 -22.74 8.14
N GLN A 172 -13.92 -21.67 8.77
CA GLN A 172 -13.83 -21.51 10.24
C GLN A 172 -14.78 -22.45 10.98
N GLN A 173 -16.03 -22.56 10.54
CA GLN A 173 -17.05 -23.36 11.23
C GLN A 173 -16.80 -24.86 11.15
N LYS A 174 -16.30 -25.35 10.01
CA LYS A 174 -16.02 -26.77 9.77
C LYS A 174 -14.55 -27.14 10.06
N ASP A 175 -13.76 -26.20 10.59
CA ASP A 175 -12.32 -26.32 10.83
C ASP A 175 -11.58 -26.97 9.65
N LEU A 176 -11.79 -26.41 8.45
CA LEU A 176 -11.24 -26.99 7.22
C LEU A 176 -9.75 -26.67 7.09
N HIS A 177 -8.94 -27.72 6.99
CA HIS A 177 -7.50 -27.61 6.78
C HIS A 177 -7.09 -28.14 5.40
N GLY A 178 -6.10 -27.48 4.81
CA GLY A 178 -5.47 -27.90 3.56
C GLY A 178 -6.13 -27.36 2.30
N GLN A 179 -5.40 -27.43 1.18
CA GLN A 179 -5.82 -26.82 -0.08
C GLN A 179 -7.05 -27.50 -0.70
N GLN A 180 -7.12 -28.83 -0.67
CA GLN A 180 -8.16 -29.58 -1.39
C GLN A 180 -9.55 -29.39 -0.79
N SER A 181 -9.65 -29.41 0.55
CA SER A 181 -10.91 -29.19 1.28
C SER A 181 -11.43 -27.77 1.06
N ILE A 182 -10.56 -26.75 1.16
CA ILE A 182 -10.90 -25.34 0.93
C ILE A 182 -11.31 -25.11 -0.53
N CYS A 183 -10.59 -25.69 -1.51
CA CYS A 183 -10.95 -25.62 -2.92
C CYS A 183 -12.35 -26.20 -3.17
N GLN A 184 -12.64 -27.37 -2.60
CA GLN A 184 -13.94 -28.04 -2.78
C GLN A 184 -15.08 -27.20 -2.19
N GLU A 185 -14.91 -26.73 -0.95
CA GLU A 185 -15.86 -25.84 -0.29
C GLU A 185 -16.10 -24.56 -1.11
N HIS A 186 -15.04 -23.96 -1.64
CA HIS A 186 -15.15 -22.77 -2.47
C HIS A 186 -15.92 -23.02 -3.77
N VAL A 187 -15.65 -24.15 -4.45
CA VAL A 187 -16.35 -24.54 -5.68
C VAL A 187 -17.83 -24.79 -5.40
N ASP A 188 -18.16 -25.49 -4.32
CA ASP A 188 -19.54 -25.84 -3.98
C ASP A 188 -20.35 -24.60 -3.60
N ASN A 189 -19.76 -23.66 -2.85
CA ASN A 189 -20.39 -22.36 -2.56
C ASN A 189 -20.62 -21.53 -3.83
N ASN A 190 -19.66 -21.47 -4.75
CA ASN A 190 -19.85 -20.76 -6.03
C ASN A 190 -20.95 -21.41 -6.90
N LYS A 191 -21.06 -22.75 -6.91
CA LYS A 191 -22.17 -23.45 -7.58
C LYS A 191 -23.51 -23.14 -6.91
N ALA A 192 -23.57 -23.07 -5.59
CA ALA A 192 -24.79 -22.73 -4.86
C ALA A 192 -25.27 -21.31 -5.20
N VAL A 193 -24.36 -20.33 -5.20
CA VAL A 193 -24.66 -18.95 -5.61
C VAL A 193 -25.11 -18.90 -7.07
N ARG A 194 -24.43 -19.62 -7.98
CA ARG A 194 -24.84 -19.74 -9.37
C ARG A 194 -26.28 -20.27 -9.49
N ASN A 195 -26.59 -21.37 -8.83
CA ASN A 195 -27.91 -21.99 -8.88
C ASN A 195 -29.00 -21.05 -8.36
N MET A 196 -28.72 -20.29 -7.30
CA MET A 196 -29.62 -19.27 -6.79
C MET A 196 -29.91 -18.18 -7.83
N MET A 197 -28.88 -17.71 -8.55
CA MET A 197 -29.06 -16.72 -9.63
C MET A 197 -29.90 -17.31 -10.77
N LEU A 198 -29.62 -18.55 -11.17
CA LEU A 198 -30.35 -19.23 -12.25
C LEU A 198 -31.84 -19.41 -11.91
N GLN A 199 -32.18 -19.73 -10.67
CA GLN A 199 -33.58 -19.82 -10.21
C GLN A 199 -34.35 -18.51 -10.34
N ARG A 200 -33.64 -17.37 -10.33
CA ARG A 200 -34.22 -16.03 -10.54
C ARG A 200 -34.16 -15.58 -12.00
N GLY A 201 -33.80 -16.47 -12.93
CA GLY A 201 -33.63 -16.16 -14.35
C GLY A 201 -32.36 -15.35 -14.66
N ILE A 202 -31.44 -15.23 -13.71
CA ILE A 202 -30.20 -14.48 -13.85
C ILE A 202 -29.09 -15.45 -14.24
N VAL A 203 -28.60 -15.35 -15.47
CA VAL A 203 -27.49 -16.16 -15.97
C VAL A 203 -26.20 -15.33 -15.88
N PRO A 204 -25.27 -15.63 -14.94
CA PRO A 204 -24.12 -14.77 -14.64
C PRO A 204 -23.26 -14.41 -15.85
N GLU A 205 -23.05 -15.38 -16.75
CA GLU A 205 -22.23 -15.25 -17.96
C GLU A 205 -22.90 -14.48 -19.10
N ASN A 206 -24.22 -14.27 -19.05
CA ASN A 206 -24.98 -13.56 -20.08
C ASN A 206 -25.24 -12.10 -19.72
N LEU A 207 -24.86 -11.67 -18.52
CA LEU A 207 -25.02 -10.28 -18.12
C LEU A 207 -24.14 -9.36 -18.97
N PRO A 208 -24.65 -8.17 -19.35
CA PRO A 208 -23.89 -7.21 -20.14
C PRO A 208 -22.69 -6.72 -19.35
N ALA A 209 -21.52 -6.61 -19.99
CA ALA A 209 -20.30 -6.12 -19.35
C ALA A 209 -20.46 -4.71 -18.78
N ASP A 210 -19.82 -4.44 -17.64
CA ASP A 210 -19.81 -3.11 -17.04
C ASP A 210 -18.83 -2.18 -17.77
N GLU A 211 -18.97 -0.86 -17.58
CA GLU A 211 -17.96 0.08 -18.09
C GLU A 211 -16.61 -0.19 -17.42
N ASP A 212 -15.52 -0.08 -18.18
CA ASP A 212 -14.17 -0.22 -17.66
C ASP A 212 -13.92 0.70 -16.46
N VAL A 213 -13.66 0.10 -15.29
CA VAL A 213 -13.46 0.81 -14.02
C VAL A 213 -12.41 1.93 -14.13
N LYS A 214 -11.32 1.73 -14.89
CA LYS A 214 -10.29 2.79 -15.08
C LYS A 214 -10.80 3.96 -15.90
N LYS A 215 -11.70 3.71 -16.84
CA LYS A 215 -12.33 4.77 -17.65
C LYS A 215 -13.28 5.58 -16.77
N VAL A 216 -14.06 4.91 -15.92
CA VAL A 216 -14.94 5.56 -14.93
C VAL A 216 -14.11 6.38 -13.94
N GLU A 217 -13.05 5.82 -13.37
CA GLU A 217 -12.16 6.51 -12.44
C GLU A 217 -11.53 7.78 -13.05
N ARG A 218 -11.12 7.70 -14.33
CA ARG A 218 -10.59 8.87 -15.06
C ARG A 218 -11.63 9.97 -15.25
N ARG A 219 -12.89 9.60 -15.57
CA ARG A 219 -14.01 10.56 -15.69
C ARG A 219 -14.31 11.22 -14.35
N LEU A 220 -14.39 10.45 -13.27
CA LEU A 220 -14.60 10.98 -11.92
C LEU A 220 -13.48 11.95 -11.51
N LYS A 221 -12.21 11.61 -11.78
CA LYS A 221 -11.07 12.51 -11.53
C LYS A 221 -11.11 13.79 -12.38
N SER A 222 -11.61 13.75 -13.62
CA SER A 222 -11.78 14.97 -14.42
C SER A 222 -12.93 15.83 -13.91
N ASP A 223 -14.02 15.21 -13.47
CA ASP A 223 -15.20 15.91 -12.95
C ASP A 223 -14.88 16.55 -11.60
N GLU A 224 -14.16 15.86 -10.71
CA GLU A 224 -13.66 16.39 -9.44
C GLU A 224 -12.76 17.61 -9.64
N LYS A 225 -11.82 17.55 -10.61
CA LYS A 225 -10.98 18.69 -11.00
C LYS A 225 -11.79 19.86 -11.55
N THR A 226 -12.92 19.58 -12.23
CA THR A 226 -13.78 20.62 -12.79
C THR A 226 -14.63 21.28 -11.70
N LEU A 227 -15.17 20.48 -10.77
CA LEU A 227 -15.95 20.94 -9.62
C LEU A 227 -15.10 21.79 -8.67
N THR A 228 -13.87 21.36 -8.36
CA THR A 228 -12.92 22.14 -7.53
C THR A 228 -12.56 23.48 -8.16
N LYS A 229 -12.30 23.53 -9.48
CA LYS A 229 -12.09 24.79 -10.22
C LYS A 229 -13.32 25.69 -10.25
N LYS A 230 -14.52 25.12 -10.33
CA LYS A 230 -15.77 25.90 -10.33
C LYS A 230 -16.04 26.51 -8.94
N ASN A 231 -15.72 25.78 -7.87
CA ASN A 231 -15.84 26.27 -6.50
C ASN A 231 -14.79 27.31 -6.15
N SER A 232 -13.57 27.23 -6.70
CA SER A 232 -12.53 28.26 -6.50
C SER A 232 -12.83 29.58 -7.23
N LYS A 233 -13.67 29.55 -8.28
CA LYS A 233 -14.12 30.74 -9.02
C LYS A 233 -15.38 31.41 -8.43
N LYS A 234 -16.03 30.76 -7.46
CA LYS A 234 -17.27 31.23 -6.80
C LYS A 234 -17.02 31.84 -5.41
N LYS A 235 -15.78 31.84 -4.94
CA LYS A 235 -15.30 32.61 -3.78
C LYS A 235 -14.48 33.78 -4.29
#